data_AF-A0A533RSA9-F1
#
_entry.id   AF-A0A533RSA9-F1
#
_cell.length_a   1.000
_cell.length_b   1.000
_cell.length_c   1.000
_cell.angle_alpha   90.00
_cell.angle_beta   90.00
_cell.angle_gamma   90.00
#
_symmetry.space_group_name_H-M   'P 1'
#
loop_
_entity.id
_entity.type
_entity.pdbx_description
1 polymer ?
#
loop_
_entity_poly.entity_id
_entity_poly.type
_entity_poly.pdbx_seq_one_letter_code
_entity_poly.pdbx_strand_id
1 'polypeptide(L)' 'MKLFVDDCRPAPEGWVLAESYTRAIEILSEGGVEELSLDHDLSAYEDESGTDITYWMKYHLVDWPRRIILH' A
#
# COMPACT_ATOMS: atom_id res chain seq x y z
N MET A 1 -4.44 11.66 -0.13
CA MET A 1 -5.19 10.65 0.65
C MET A 1 -4.26 9.75 1.46
N LYS A 2 -4.76 9.01 2.45
CA LYS A 2 -3.97 8.07 3.26
C LYS A 2 -4.34 6.63 2.93
N LEU A 3 -3.34 5.81 2.62
CA LEU A 3 -3.50 4.42 2.20
C LEU A 3 -2.97 3.46 3.26
N PHE A 4 -3.80 2.54 3.72
CA PHE A 4 -3.47 1.49 4.68
C PHE A 4 -3.53 0.15 3.96
N VAL A 5 -2.36 -0.44 3.71
CA VAL A 5 -2.22 -1.72 3.03
C VAL A 5 -2.02 -2.81 4.07
N ASP A 6 -3.02 -3.68 4.22
CA ASP A 6 -3.09 -4.71 5.25
C ASP A 6 -4.23 -5.67 4.93
N ASP A 7 -3.99 -6.98 5.03
CA ASP A 7 -4.99 -8.02 4.76
C ASP A 7 -5.67 -8.56 6.03
N CYS A 8 -5.17 -8.19 7.22
CA CYS A 8 -5.60 -8.73 8.50
C CYS A 8 -6.35 -7.71 9.37
N ARG A 9 -5.95 -6.44 9.32
CA ARG A 9 -6.42 -5.37 10.21
C ARG A 9 -7.32 -4.37 9.49
N PRO A 10 -8.37 -3.87 10.14
CA PRO A 10 -9.16 -2.77 9.59
C PRO A 10 -8.34 -1.48 9.55
N ALA A 11 -8.55 -0.67 8.51
CA ALA A 11 -7.93 0.64 8.40
C ALA A 11 -8.42 1.60 9.51
N PRO A 12 -7.53 2.42 10.10
CA PRO A 12 -7.93 3.47 11.02
C PRO A 12 -8.81 4.53 10.34
N GLU A 13 -9.50 5.36 11.15
CA GLU A 13 -10.33 6.46 10.61
C GLU A 13 -9.54 7.39 9.68
N GLY A 14 -10.11 7.70 8.52
CA GLY A 14 -9.49 8.56 7.51
C GLY A 14 -8.44 7.89 6.63
N TRP A 15 -8.26 6.56 6.75
CA TRP A 15 -7.43 5.75 5.87
C TRP A 15 -8.29 4.93 4.92
N VAL A 16 -7.83 4.77 3.70
CA VAL A 16 -8.39 3.85 2.71
C VAL A 16 -7.69 2.51 2.87
N LEU A 17 -8.46 1.43 3.06
CA LEU A 17 -7.95 0.07 3.16
C LEU A 17 -7.65 -0.50 1.76
N ALA A 18 -6.50 -1.16 1.62
CA ALA A 18 -6.19 -2.05 0.52
C ALA A 18 -5.74 -3.40 1.07
N GLU A 19 -6.57 -4.42 0.90
CA GLU A 19 -6.35 -5.76 1.46
C GLU A 19 -5.47 -6.65 0.57
N SER A 20 -5.06 -6.17 -0.60
CA SER A 20 -4.27 -6.96 -1.54
C SER A 20 -3.27 -6.10 -2.30
N TYR A 21 -2.26 -6.77 -2.85
CA TYR A 21 -1.30 -6.17 -3.76
C TYR A 21 -2.00 -5.41 -4.89
N THR A 22 -2.91 -6.08 -5.62
CA THR A 22 -3.60 -5.48 -6.77
C THR A 22 -4.30 -4.19 -6.38
N ARG A 23 -5.00 -4.19 -5.24
CA ARG A 23 -5.72 -3.00 -4.78
C ARG A 23 -4.77 -1.87 -4.38
N ALA A 24 -3.65 -2.20 -3.75
CA ALA A 24 -2.64 -1.22 -3.40
C ALA A 24 -2.02 -0.58 -4.65
N ILE A 25 -1.67 -1.38 -5.67
CA ILE A 25 -1.10 -0.89 -6.92
C ILE A 25 -2.09 -0.01 -7.69
N GLU A 26 -3.37 -0.40 -7.78
CA GLU A 26 -4.42 0.44 -8.39
C GLU A 26 -4.41 1.84 -7.78
N ILE A 27 -4.53 1.94 -6.44
CA ILE A 27 -4.58 3.23 -5.74
C ILE A 27 -3.27 4.01 -5.89
N LEU A 28 -2.12 3.34 -5.79
CA LEU A 28 -0.83 4.00 -5.96
C LEU A 28 -0.62 4.53 -7.38
N SER A 29 -1.12 3.81 -8.40
CA SER A 29 -1.03 4.21 -9.80
C SER A 29 -1.90 5.42 -10.17
N GLU A 30 -3.01 5.62 -9.46
CA GLU A 30 -3.85 6.82 -9.59
C GLU A 30 -3.18 8.06 -8.99
N GLY A 31 -2.20 7.86 -8.10
CA GLY A 31 -1.44 8.92 -7.45
C GLY A 31 -2.21 9.60 -6.30
N GLY A 32 -1.64 10.69 -5.78
CA GLY A 32 -2.30 11.47 -4.71
C GLY A 32 -2.29 10.81 -3.32
N VAL A 33 -1.57 9.70 -3.14
CA VAL A 33 -1.30 9.10 -1.82
C VAL A 33 -0.26 9.95 -1.10
N GLU A 34 -0.68 10.60 -0.02
CA GLU A 34 0.19 11.45 0.80
C GLU A 34 0.87 10.66 1.92
N GLU A 35 0.16 9.68 2.48
CA GLU A 35 0.66 8.84 3.56
C GLU A 35 0.34 7.38 3.25
N LEU A 36 1.33 6.52 3.41
CA LEU A 36 1.22 5.08 3.20
C LEU A 36 1.57 4.36 4.50
N SER A 37 0.71 3.44 4.91
CA SER A 37 0.99 2.41 5.92
C SER A 37 1.02 1.08 5.18
N LEU A 38 2.11 0.33 5.28
CA LEU A 38 2.34 -0.86 4.49
C LEU A 38 2.70 -2.03 5.41
N ASP A 39 1.80 -3.02 5.43
CA ASP A 39 2.11 -4.35 5.91
C ASP A 39 3.00 -5.06 4.88
N HIS A 40 4.13 -5.58 5.33
CA HIS A 40 5.08 -6.28 4.47
C HIS A 40 4.68 -7.74 4.23
N ASP A 41 3.85 -8.32 5.11
CA ASP A 41 3.41 -9.71 5.07
C ASP A 41 1.95 -9.82 4.59
N LEU A 42 1.69 -9.30 3.38
CA LEU A 42 0.45 -9.59 2.66
C LEU A 42 0.49 -11.06 2.20
N SER A 43 -0.09 -11.94 3.00
CA SER A 43 -0.01 -13.39 2.82
C SER A 43 -1.38 -14.03 2.56
N ALA A 44 -2.47 -13.27 2.65
CA ALA A 44 -3.82 -13.76 2.38
C ALA A 44 -4.07 -14.08 0.89
N TYR A 45 -3.24 -13.58 -0.02
CA TYR A 45 -3.39 -13.76 -1.47
C TYR A 45 -2.07 -14.26 -2.06
N GLU A 46 -2.04 -15.48 -2.60
CA GLU A 46 -0.84 -16.21 -3.05
C GLU A 46 -0.04 -15.53 -4.20
N ASP A 47 -0.47 -14.37 -4.68
CA ASP A 47 0.05 -13.77 -5.91
C ASP A 47 1.24 -12.82 -5.68
N GLU A 48 1.21 -11.86 -4.73
CA GLU A 48 2.31 -10.90 -4.47
C GLU A 48 2.24 -10.32 -3.03
N SER A 49 3.40 -10.04 -2.42
CA SER A 49 3.58 -9.61 -1.02
C SER A 49 3.68 -8.09 -0.84
N GLY A 50 3.69 -7.61 0.41
CA GLY A 50 3.96 -6.20 0.72
C GLY A 50 5.38 -5.76 0.30
N THR A 51 6.31 -6.70 0.23
CA THR A 51 7.67 -6.45 -0.32
C THR A 51 7.60 -6.12 -1.80
N ASP A 52 6.76 -6.81 -2.57
CA ASP A 52 6.61 -6.57 -4.01
C ASP A 52 6.03 -5.18 -4.30
N ILE A 53 5.17 -4.66 -3.43
CA ILE A 53 4.67 -3.28 -3.49
C ILE A 53 5.84 -2.29 -3.39
N THR A 54 6.80 -2.52 -2.48
CA THR A 54 7.97 -1.62 -2.37
C THR A 54 8.83 -1.63 -3.64
N TYR A 55 8.98 -2.79 -4.29
CA TYR A 55 9.66 -2.90 -5.58
C TYR A 55 8.89 -2.17 -6.67
N TRP A 56 7.58 -2.36 -6.75
CA TRP A 56 6.74 -1.66 -7.72
C TRP A 56 6.89 -0.14 -7.57
N MET A 57 6.79 0.37 -6.34
CA MET A 57 6.92 1.80 -6.03
C MET A 57 8.26 2.36 -6.50
N LYS A 58 9.36 1.63 -6.25
CA LYS A 58 10.72 2.02 -6.68
C LYS A 58 10.82 2.30 -8.18
N TYR A 59 10.10 1.55 -9.02
CA TYR A 59 10.21 1.64 -10.48
C TYR A 59 9.11 2.47 -11.14
N HIS A 60 7.97 2.68 -10.48
CA HIS A 60 6.78 3.30 -11.08
C HIS A 60 6.37 4.64 -10.45
N LEU A 61 6.71 4.89 -9.18
CA LEU A 61 6.37 6.16 -8.56
C LEU A 61 7.36 7.27 -8.92
N VAL A 62 6.82 8.33 -9.49
CA VAL A 62 7.51 9.61 -9.68
C VAL A 62 7.35 10.48 -8.43
N ASP A 63 6.12 10.59 -7.92
CA ASP A 63 5.80 11.32 -6.69
C ASP A 63 5.53 10.35 -5.55
N TRP A 64 6.38 10.41 -4.53
CA TRP A 64 6.32 9.51 -3.38
C TRP A 64 5.41 10.07 -2.28
N PRO A 65 4.73 9.20 -1.50
CA PRO A 65 4.06 9.63 -0.28
C PRO A 65 5.04 10.36 0.63
N ARG A 66 4.61 11.51 1.18
CA ARG A 66 5.43 12.31 2.12
C ARG A 66 5.73 11.58 3.43
N ARG A 67 4.99 10.50 3.72
CA ARG A 67 5.24 9.61 4.87
C ARG A 67 4.92 8.17 4.50
N ILE A 68 5.86 7.27 4.79
CA ILE A 68 5.69 5.82 4.67
C ILE A 68 5.94 5.21 6.05
N ILE A 69 5.01 4.38 6.50
CA ILE A 69 5.04 3.65 7.76
C ILE A 69 5.07 2.17 7.38
N LEU A 70 6.09 1.44 7.85
CA LEU A 70 6.13 -0.01 7.78
C LEU A 70 5.66 -0.54 9.14
N HIS A 71 4.75 -1.49 9.11
CA HIS A 71 4.11 -2.01 10.33
C HIS A 71 3.92 -3.53 10.29
#